data_AF-A0A366HBW3-F1
#
_entry.id   AF-A0A366HBW3-F1
#
_cell.length_a   1.000
_cell.length_b   1.000
_cell.length_c   1.000
_cell.angle_alpha   90.00
_cell.angle_beta   90.00
_cell.angle_gamma   90.00
#
_symmetry.space_group_name_H-M   'P 1'
#
loop_
_entity.id
_entity.type
_entity.pdbx_description
1 polymer ?
#
loop_
_entity_poly.entity_id
_entity_poly.type
_entity_poly.pdbx_seq_one_letter_code
_entity_poly.pdbx_strand_id
1 'polypeptide(L)'
;MNSRVLLVALGALVAIWGAVAGIMSLTEKHTTTPEKVLSAIGKVPWMLDENAELSDAQRREQLDKIIVEVNLLDFDQRRRMREEDRDQEQWRAFMESLSEEERGYFMKETVEQHFKSVMKAFNQMSREERQRVVDQARKDMQRNQVDGQNMERLQERDEKVFQQMVDKGLSAYYEEASAETKMDLAPLMEEMQQRINGMPRRR
;
A
#
# COMPACT_ATOMS: atom_id res chain seq x y z
N MET A 1 -40.02 -29.84 -17.63
CA MET A 1 -38.64 -29.69 -17.13
C MET A 1 -38.40 -30.81 -16.12
N ASN A 2 -37.40 -31.67 -16.33
CA ASN A 2 -37.27 -32.92 -15.55
C ASN A 2 -36.76 -32.63 -14.13
N SER A 3 -37.58 -32.91 -13.12
CA SER A 3 -37.26 -32.68 -11.69
C SER A 3 -35.92 -33.31 -11.26
N ARG A 4 -35.55 -34.47 -11.83
CA ARG A 4 -34.23 -35.11 -11.61
C ARG A 4 -33.06 -34.27 -12.12
N VAL A 5 -33.21 -33.60 -13.26
CA VAL A 5 -32.16 -32.72 -13.82
C VAL A 5 -32.00 -31.48 -12.96
N LEU A 6 -33.11 -30.93 -12.43
CA LEU A 6 -33.07 -29.82 -11.48
C LEU A 6 -32.41 -30.19 -10.16
N LEU A 7 -32.68 -31.38 -9.62
CA LEU A 7 -32.05 -31.85 -8.38
C LEU A 7 -30.56 -32.11 -8.53
N VAL A 8 -30.13 -32.69 -9.67
CA VAL A 8 -28.71 -32.88 -9.97
C VAL A 8 -28.00 -31.54 -10.18
N ALA A 9 -28.63 -30.61 -10.90
CA ALA A 9 -28.07 -29.27 -11.09
C ALA A 9 -27.95 -28.49 -9.76
N LEU A 10 -28.96 -28.58 -8.90
CA LEU A 10 -28.93 -27.98 -7.57
C LEU A 10 -27.82 -28.60 -6.70
N GLY A 11 -27.69 -29.93 -6.71
CA GLY A 11 -26.64 -30.64 -5.98
C GLY A 11 -25.24 -30.28 -6.46
N ALA A 12 -25.03 -30.18 -7.78
CA ALA A 12 -23.76 -29.73 -8.35
C ALA A 12 -23.44 -28.28 -7.96
N LEU A 13 -24.44 -27.39 -7.97
CA LEU A 13 -24.28 -26.00 -7.56
C LEU A 13 -23.88 -25.89 -6.09
N VAL A 14 -24.56 -26.61 -5.20
CA VAL A 14 -24.23 -26.64 -3.76
C VAL A 14 -22.83 -27.21 -3.53
N ALA A 15 -22.44 -28.26 -4.27
CA ALA A 15 -21.11 -28.84 -4.17
C ALA A 15 -20.02 -27.85 -4.62
N ILE A 16 -20.24 -27.10 -5.71
CA ILE A 16 -19.31 -26.08 -6.19
C ILE A 16 -19.17 -24.95 -5.16
N TRP A 17 -20.29 -24.42 -4.64
CA TRP A 17 -20.25 -23.37 -3.62
C TRP A 17 -19.65 -23.86 -2.30
N GLY A 18 -19.90 -25.11 -1.92
CA GLY A 18 -19.25 -25.74 -0.76
C GLY A 18 -17.74 -25.85 -0.92
N ALA A 19 -17.26 -26.23 -2.11
CA ALA A 19 -15.83 -26.27 -2.42
C ALA A 19 -15.20 -24.88 -2.40
N VAL A 20 -15.87 -23.88 -2.99
CA VAL A 20 -15.43 -22.48 -2.97
C VAL A 20 -15.38 -21.94 -1.53
N ALA A 21 -16.40 -22.18 -0.72
CA ALA A 21 -16.43 -21.78 0.69
C ALA A 21 -15.34 -22.48 1.52
N GLY A 22 -15.10 -23.78 1.26
CA GLY A 22 -14.02 -24.54 1.90
C GLY A 22 -12.64 -23.98 1.55
N ILE A 23 -12.40 -23.67 0.27
CA ILE A 23 -11.14 -23.04 -0.17
C ILE A 23 -11.00 -21.66 0.46
N MET A 24 -12.04 -20.82 0.40
CA MET A 24 -12.01 -19.47 0.98
C MET A 24 -11.70 -19.51 2.48
N SER A 25 -12.34 -20.40 3.25
CA SER A 25 -12.10 -20.55 4.69
C SER A 25 -10.68 -21.04 5.01
N LEU A 26 -10.08 -21.88 4.15
CA LEU A 26 -8.70 -22.31 4.29
C LEU A 26 -7.71 -21.18 3.98
N THR A 27 -8.02 -20.36 2.98
CA THR A 27 -7.17 -19.22 2.58
C THR A 27 -7.36 -17.98 3.45
N GLU A 28 -8.47 -17.84 4.17
CA GLU A 28 -8.78 -16.69 5.03
C GLU A 28 -7.70 -16.41 6.09
N LYS A 29 -7.01 -17.45 6.56
CA LYS A 29 -5.89 -17.32 7.51
C LYS A 29 -4.60 -16.77 6.86
N HIS A 30 -4.50 -16.86 5.55
CA HIS A 30 -3.33 -16.45 4.76
C HIS A 30 -3.58 -15.21 3.91
N THR A 31 -4.84 -14.79 3.75
CA THR A 31 -5.21 -13.57 3.02
C THR A 31 -5.51 -12.44 4.00
N THR A 32 -4.62 -11.44 4.04
CA THR A 32 -4.86 -10.17 4.72
C THR A 32 -5.73 -9.26 3.84
N THR A 33 -6.59 -8.47 4.46
CA THR A 33 -7.44 -7.49 3.79
C THR A 33 -7.28 -6.12 4.46
N PRO A 34 -7.60 -5.01 3.77
CA PRO A 34 -7.64 -3.66 4.35
C PRO A 34 -8.30 -3.61 5.73
N GLU A 35 -9.46 -4.23 5.87
CA GLU A 35 -10.27 -4.19 7.08
C GLU A 35 -9.60 -4.94 8.24
N LYS A 36 -8.85 -6.02 7.93
CA LYS A 36 -8.07 -6.74 8.94
C LYS A 36 -6.94 -5.88 9.47
N VAL A 37 -6.21 -5.19 8.58
CA VAL A 37 -5.13 -4.26 8.95
C VAL A 37 -5.69 -3.13 9.82
N LEU A 38 -6.78 -2.50 9.40
CA LEU A 38 -7.42 -1.43 10.17
C LEU A 38 -7.94 -1.94 11.52
N SER A 39 -8.49 -3.15 11.57
CA SER A 39 -8.90 -3.78 12.83
C SER A 39 -7.71 -4.04 13.76
N ALA A 40 -6.56 -4.47 13.22
CA ALA A 40 -5.34 -4.69 13.99
C ALA A 40 -4.77 -3.37 14.52
N ILE A 41 -4.74 -2.34 13.67
CA ILE A 41 -4.37 -0.97 14.03
C ILE A 41 -5.26 -0.43 15.16
N GLY A 42 -6.58 -0.56 15.04
CA GLY A 42 -7.52 -0.10 16.07
C GLY A 42 -7.41 -0.84 17.41
N LYS A 43 -6.60 -1.91 17.48
CA LYS A 43 -6.37 -2.70 18.70
C LYS A 43 -4.97 -2.52 19.27
N VAL A 44 -4.13 -1.68 18.68
CA VAL A 44 -2.79 -1.44 19.25
C VAL A 44 -2.92 -0.77 20.62
N PRO A 45 -2.14 -1.17 21.63
CA PRO A 45 -2.47 -0.79 23.00
C PRO A 45 -2.41 0.73 23.25
N TRP A 46 -1.50 1.44 22.57
CA TRP A 46 -1.37 2.89 22.72
C TRP A 46 -2.45 3.71 22.01
N MET A 47 -3.27 3.10 21.16
CA MET A 47 -4.47 3.73 20.61
C MET A 47 -5.73 3.40 21.42
N LEU A 48 -5.69 2.33 22.24
CA LEU A 48 -6.80 1.93 23.11
C LEU A 48 -6.75 2.62 24.47
N ASP A 49 -5.55 2.80 25.02
CA ASP A 49 -5.31 3.44 26.31
C ASP A 49 -4.13 4.41 26.20
N GLU A 50 -4.41 5.69 26.40
CA GLU A 50 -3.41 6.75 26.40
C GLU A 50 -2.36 6.60 27.52
N ASN A 51 -2.69 5.83 28.57
CA ASN A 51 -1.80 5.53 29.70
C ASN A 51 -1.09 4.19 29.55
N ALA A 52 -1.15 3.56 28.37
CA ALA A 52 -0.47 2.29 28.13
C ALA A 52 1.06 2.45 28.27
N GLU A 53 1.61 1.95 29.39
CA GLU A 53 3.04 1.89 29.62
C GLU A 53 3.66 0.70 28.88
N LEU A 54 3.94 0.90 27.59
CA LEU A 54 4.69 -0.06 26.78
C LEU A 54 6.16 0.34 26.71
N SER A 55 7.04 -0.64 26.88
CA SER A 55 8.45 -0.47 26.50
C SER A 55 8.60 -0.35 24.99
N ASP A 56 9.71 0.27 24.54
CA ASP A 56 10.04 0.39 23.12
C ASP A 56 10.05 -0.98 22.41
N ALA A 57 10.52 -2.03 23.08
CA ALA A 57 10.52 -3.39 22.55
C ALA A 57 9.10 -3.95 22.33
N GLN A 58 8.17 -3.66 23.23
CA GLN A 58 6.77 -4.07 23.09
C GLN A 58 6.07 -3.28 21.99
N ARG A 59 6.30 -1.95 21.90
CA ARG A 59 5.79 -1.13 20.80
C ARG A 59 6.32 -1.63 19.45
N ARG A 60 7.61 -1.96 19.39
CA ARG A 60 8.25 -2.54 18.22
C ARG A 60 7.63 -3.87 17.79
N GLU A 61 7.40 -4.78 18.73
CA GLU A 61 6.77 -6.08 18.43
C GLU A 61 5.36 -5.92 17.86
N GLN A 62 4.57 -4.97 18.37
CA GLN A 62 3.25 -4.69 17.82
C GLN A 62 3.34 -4.06 16.43
N LEU A 63 4.28 -3.14 16.23
CA LEU A 63 4.52 -2.52 14.94
C LEU A 63 4.93 -3.55 13.88
N ASP A 64 5.78 -4.52 14.23
CA ASP A 64 6.18 -5.62 13.34
C ASP A 64 4.98 -6.46 12.88
N LYS A 65 4.00 -6.69 13.74
CA LYS A 65 2.76 -7.41 13.37
C LYS A 65 1.96 -6.64 12.32
N ILE A 66 1.81 -5.32 12.51
CA ILE A 66 1.11 -4.46 11.53
C ILE A 66 1.88 -4.41 10.21
N ILE A 67 3.22 -4.32 10.25
CA ILE A 67 4.08 -4.33 9.05
C ILE A 67 3.86 -5.60 8.24
N VAL A 68 3.85 -6.76 8.88
CA VAL A 68 3.61 -8.04 8.20
C VAL A 68 2.26 -8.05 7.51
N GLU A 69 1.21 -7.58 8.18
CA GLU A 69 -0.13 -7.53 7.60
C GLU A 69 -0.22 -6.55 6.41
N VAL A 70 0.36 -5.35 6.53
CA VAL A 70 0.42 -4.35 5.45
C VAL A 70 1.20 -4.87 4.25
N ASN A 71 2.28 -5.62 4.49
CA ASN A 71 3.11 -6.19 3.42
C ASN A 71 2.43 -7.34 2.66
N LEU A 72 1.40 -7.95 3.23
CA LEU A 72 0.58 -8.94 2.56
C LEU A 72 -0.49 -8.33 1.66
N LEU A 73 -0.77 -7.03 1.80
CA LEU A 73 -1.71 -6.35 0.93
C LEU A 73 -1.15 -6.21 -0.48
N ASP A 74 -2.02 -6.32 -1.48
CA ASP A 74 -1.72 -5.91 -2.84
C ASP A 74 -1.82 -4.38 -3.01
N PHE A 75 -1.49 -3.92 -4.21
CA PHE A 75 -1.54 -2.50 -4.53
C PHE A 75 -2.95 -1.91 -4.42
N ASP A 76 -3.97 -2.57 -4.96
CA ASP A 76 -5.34 -2.05 -4.98
C ASP A 76 -5.94 -2.00 -3.58
N GLN A 77 -5.55 -2.94 -2.72
CA GLN A 77 -5.91 -2.96 -1.30
C GLN A 77 -5.28 -1.78 -0.54
N ARG A 78 -3.97 -1.54 -0.71
CA ARG A 78 -3.30 -0.38 -0.08
C ARG A 78 -3.85 0.95 -0.59
N ARG A 79 -4.18 1.04 -1.87
CA ARG A 79 -4.82 2.22 -2.45
C ARG A 79 -6.18 2.48 -1.81
N ARG A 80 -7.05 1.46 -1.73
CA ARG A 80 -8.37 1.56 -1.09
C ARG A 80 -8.31 2.05 0.36
N MET A 81 -7.37 1.53 1.16
CA MET A 81 -7.18 1.99 2.55
C MET A 81 -6.93 3.50 2.67
N ARG A 82 -6.40 4.15 1.63
CA ARG A 82 -6.11 5.59 1.63
C ARG A 82 -7.20 6.44 0.96
N GLU A 83 -8.03 5.83 0.11
CA GLU A 83 -9.08 6.50 -0.68
C GLU A 83 -10.45 6.42 0.00
N GLU A 84 -10.74 5.37 0.76
CA GLU A 84 -12.01 5.25 1.47
C GLU A 84 -12.00 6.11 2.74
N ASP A 85 -12.86 7.14 2.80
CA ASP A 85 -12.85 8.18 3.85
C ASP A 85 -12.77 7.65 5.28
N ARG A 86 -13.53 6.59 5.59
CA ARG A 86 -13.58 5.99 6.94
C ARG A 86 -12.27 5.29 7.30
N ASP A 87 -11.65 4.64 6.34
CA ASP A 87 -10.41 3.89 6.50
C ASP A 87 -9.22 4.84 6.61
N GLN A 88 -9.30 5.97 5.89
CA GLN A 88 -8.28 7.00 5.86
C GLN A 88 -8.08 7.68 7.22
N GLU A 89 -9.15 7.96 7.97
CA GLU A 89 -9.06 8.59 9.29
C GLU A 89 -8.31 7.70 10.28
N GLN A 90 -8.68 6.42 10.34
CA GLN A 90 -8.05 5.47 11.26
C GLN A 90 -6.58 5.22 10.89
N TRP A 91 -6.28 5.10 9.60
CA TRP A 91 -4.90 5.01 9.12
C TRP A 91 -4.08 6.25 9.46
N ARG A 92 -4.66 7.45 9.29
CA ARG A 92 -4.00 8.72 9.63
C ARG A 92 -3.71 8.82 11.12
N ALA A 93 -4.70 8.53 11.96
CA ALA A 93 -4.55 8.54 13.42
C ALA A 93 -3.46 7.56 13.89
N PHE A 94 -3.38 6.38 13.27
CA PHE A 94 -2.31 5.44 13.53
C PHE A 94 -0.93 6.01 13.20
N MET A 95 -0.75 6.57 12.00
CA MET A 95 0.53 7.15 11.59
C MET A 95 0.93 8.34 12.47
N GLU A 96 -0.03 9.15 12.92
CA GLU A 96 0.17 10.26 13.85
C GLU A 96 0.55 9.78 15.26
N SER A 97 0.05 8.62 15.68
CA SER A 97 0.37 8.00 16.97
C SER A 97 1.80 7.44 17.07
N LEU A 98 2.48 7.26 15.92
CA LEU A 98 3.85 6.77 15.87
C LEU A 98 4.85 7.90 16.13
N SER A 99 5.89 7.60 16.91
CA SER A 99 7.07 8.47 17.01
C SER A 99 7.76 8.61 15.65
N GLU A 100 8.65 9.61 15.51
CA GLU A 100 9.41 9.80 14.28
C GLU A 100 10.26 8.57 13.91
N GLU A 101 10.88 7.94 14.91
CA GLU A 101 11.67 6.72 14.73
C GLU A 101 10.80 5.53 14.30
N GLU A 102 9.66 5.33 14.95
CA GLU A 102 8.71 4.27 14.62
C GLU A 102 8.14 4.43 13.22
N ARG A 103 7.78 5.66 12.85
CA ARG A 103 7.28 5.98 11.52
C ARG A 103 8.34 5.75 10.45
N GLY A 104 9.58 6.14 10.72
CA GLY A 104 10.72 5.88 9.84
C GLY A 104 10.96 4.39 9.63
N TYR A 105 10.93 3.61 10.71
CA TYR A 105 11.03 2.16 10.65
C TYR A 105 9.88 1.52 9.88
N PHE A 106 8.64 1.91 10.18
CA PHE A 106 7.44 1.41 9.51
C PHE A 106 7.52 1.66 8.00
N MET A 107 7.94 2.86 7.57
CA MET A 107 8.15 3.16 6.14
C MET A 107 9.24 2.31 5.51
N LYS A 108 10.35 2.10 6.20
CA LYS A 108 11.44 1.28 5.70
C LYS A 108 10.98 -0.16 5.43
N GLU A 109 10.29 -0.78 6.39
CA GLU A 109 9.91 -2.19 6.27
C GLU A 109 8.68 -2.43 5.38
N THR A 110 7.91 -1.39 5.06
CA THR A 110 6.76 -1.50 4.16
C THR A 110 7.07 -1.02 2.76
N VAL A 111 7.42 0.25 2.62
CA VAL A 111 7.56 0.93 1.33
C VAL A 111 8.84 0.47 0.62
N GLU A 112 9.99 0.45 1.30
CA GLU A 112 11.26 0.09 0.65
C GLU A 112 11.23 -1.32 0.06
N GLN A 113 10.67 -2.29 0.79
CA GLN A 113 10.62 -3.68 0.37
C GLN A 113 9.77 -3.88 -0.89
N HIS A 114 8.63 -3.20 -0.99
CA HIS A 114 7.74 -3.30 -2.15
C HIS A 114 8.30 -2.58 -3.38
N PHE A 115 8.93 -1.42 -3.20
CA PHE A 115 9.39 -0.60 -4.32
C PHE A 115 10.85 -0.80 -4.67
N LYS A 116 11.60 -1.68 -3.98
CA LYS A 116 13.00 -1.95 -4.31
C LYS A 116 13.24 -2.30 -5.78
N SER A 117 12.37 -3.13 -6.35
CA SER A 117 12.46 -3.52 -7.77
C SER A 117 12.15 -2.34 -8.71
N VAL A 118 11.17 -1.51 -8.35
CA VAL A 118 10.76 -0.30 -9.06
C VAL A 118 11.86 0.75 -9.04
N MET A 119 12.40 1.04 -7.87
CA MET A 119 13.54 1.94 -7.66
C MET A 119 14.75 1.51 -8.50
N LYS A 120 15.08 0.21 -8.47
CA LYS A 120 16.18 -0.32 -9.30
C LYS A 120 15.91 -0.16 -10.79
N ALA A 121 14.71 -0.50 -11.26
CA ALA A 121 14.34 -0.38 -12.67
C ALA A 121 14.35 1.09 -13.12
N PHE A 122 13.81 1.99 -12.32
CA PHE A 122 13.76 3.43 -12.59
C PHE A 122 15.16 4.04 -12.68
N ASN A 123 16.08 3.69 -11.77
CA ASN A 123 17.44 4.22 -11.80
C ASN A 123 18.26 3.75 -13.01
N GLN A 124 17.90 2.59 -13.60
CA GLN A 124 18.56 2.07 -14.80
C GLN A 124 18.11 2.77 -16.09
N MET A 125 17.02 3.53 -16.06
CA MET A 125 16.50 4.28 -17.20
C MET A 125 17.35 5.51 -17.52
N SER A 126 17.29 5.97 -18.78
CA SER A 126 17.82 7.28 -19.17
C SER A 126 17.05 8.40 -18.46
N ARG A 127 17.63 9.59 -18.40
CA ARG A 127 16.95 10.77 -17.82
C ARG A 127 15.63 11.07 -18.53
N GLU A 128 15.61 10.97 -19.86
CA GLU A 128 14.43 11.19 -20.69
C GLU A 128 13.34 10.15 -20.42
N GLU A 129 13.73 8.89 -20.22
CA GLU A 129 12.80 7.81 -19.87
C GLU A 129 12.21 8.00 -18.47
N ARG A 130 13.03 8.36 -17.48
CA ARG A 130 12.58 8.72 -16.13
C ARG A 130 11.57 9.87 -16.16
N GLN A 131 11.87 10.93 -16.93
CA GLN A 131 10.96 12.06 -17.10
C GLN A 131 9.59 11.59 -17.63
N ARG A 132 9.56 10.76 -18.68
CA ARG A 132 8.30 10.24 -19.23
C ARG A 132 7.50 9.43 -18.21
N VAL A 133 8.19 8.60 -17.42
CA VAL A 133 7.55 7.78 -16.37
C VAL A 133 6.94 8.67 -15.29
N VAL A 134 7.69 9.66 -14.81
CA VAL A 134 7.23 10.62 -13.78
C VAL A 134 6.06 11.46 -14.29
N ASP A 135 6.16 12.03 -15.49
CA ASP A 135 5.11 12.86 -16.09
C ASP A 135 3.80 12.07 -16.26
N GLN A 136 3.91 10.80 -16.66
CA GLN A 136 2.74 9.98 -16.86
C GLN A 136 2.12 9.53 -15.53
N ALA A 137 2.94 9.12 -14.54
CA ALA A 137 2.45 8.80 -13.21
C ALA A 137 1.70 9.99 -12.59
N ARG A 138 2.25 11.21 -12.72
CA ARG A 138 1.57 12.44 -12.27
C ARG A 138 0.22 12.65 -12.97
N LYS A 139 0.14 12.44 -14.29
CA LYS A 139 -1.12 12.55 -15.03
C LYS A 139 -2.14 11.51 -14.59
N ASP A 140 -1.71 10.29 -14.28
CA ASP A 140 -2.60 9.21 -13.84
C ASP A 140 -3.13 9.49 -12.44
N MET A 141 -2.26 9.93 -11.52
CA MET A 141 -2.66 10.38 -10.19
C MET A 141 -3.73 11.47 -10.26
N GLN A 142 -3.52 12.49 -11.11
CA GLN A 142 -4.49 13.57 -11.31
C GLN A 142 -5.82 13.10 -11.91
N ARG A 143 -5.83 12.04 -12.72
CA ARG A 143 -7.05 11.47 -13.32
C ARG A 143 -7.80 10.56 -12.36
N ASN A 144 -7.07 9.85 -11.51
CA ASN A 144 -7.63 8.88 -10.57
C ASN A 144 -8.12 9.56 -9.27
N GLN A 145 -7.67 10.78 -8.98
CA GLN A 145 -8.12 11.56 -7.83
C GLN A 145 -9.38 12.36 -8.14
N VAL A 146 -10.53 11.78 -7.83
CA VAL A 146 -11.76 12.56 -7.65
C VAL A 146 -11.94 13.02 -6.19
N ASP A 147 -11.28 12.43 -5.18
CA ASP A 147 -11.36 12.91 -3.78
C ASP A 147 -10.16 12.46 -2.92
N GLY A 148 -9.11 13.28 -2.71
CA GLY A 148 -8.02 12.89 -1.80
C GLY A 148 -6.98 13.97 -1.46
N GLN A 149 -6.93 14.39 -0.18
CA GLN A 149 -6.04 15.40 0.42
C GLN A 149 -4.52 15.14 0.25
N ASN A 150 -4.11 13.91 -0.06
CA ASN A 150 -2.69 13.54 -0.14
C ASN A 150 -1.98 14.17 -1.37
N MET A 151 -2.73 14.52 -2.42
CA MET A 151 -2.13 15.17 -3.59
C MET A 151 -2.02 16.67 -3.46
N GLU A 152 -2.87 17.33 -2.68
CA GLU A 152 -2.69 18.75 -2.38
C GLU A 152 -1.33 18.98 -1.72
N ARG A 153 -0.91 18.11 -0.79
CA ARG A 153 0.42 18.17 -0.16
C ARG A 153 1.57 17.86 -1.11
N LEU A 154 1.41 16.90 -2.04
CA LEU A 154 2.40 16.62 -3.09
C LEU A 154 2.44 17.70 -4.19
N GLN A 155 1.31 18.35 -4.48
CA GLN A 155 1.21 19.48 -5.41
C GLN A 155 1.79 20.75 -4.80
N GLU A 156 1.60 20.97 -3.50
CA GLU A 156 2.26 22.04 -2.73
C GLU A 156 3.76 21.77 -2.57
N ARG A 157 4.17 20.50 -2.41
CA ARG A 157 5.58 20.04 -2.41
C ARG A 157 6.07 19.59 -3.80
N ASP A 158 5.91 20.51 -4.76
CA ASP A 158 7.00 21.03 -5.59
C ASP A 158 7.51 20.19 -6.79
N GLU A 159 7.42 20.78 -7.98
CA GLU A 159 8.11 20.38 -9.23
C GLU A 159 9.59 19.99 -8.98
N LYS A 160 10.21 20.62 -7.98
CA LYS A 160 11.57 20.35 -7.50
C LYS A 160 11.78 18.91 -7.02
N VAL A 161 10.81 18.30 -6.34
CA VAL A 161 10.89 16.91 -5.87
C VAL A 161 10.93 15.96 -7.06
N PHE A 162 10.03 16.16 -8.02
CA PHE A 162 10.00 15.40 -9.27
C PHE A 162 11.27 15.57 -10.08
N GLN A 163 11.75 16.80 -10.18
CA GLN A 163 12.99 17.10 -10.89
C GLN A 163 14.20 16.41 -10.24
N GLN A 164 14.27 16.41 -8.91
CA GLN A 164 15.30 15.67 -8.18
C GLN A 164 15.22 14.16 -8.40
N MET A 165 14.02 13.57 -8.44
CA MET A 165 13.86 12.15 -8.75
C MET A 165 14.32 11.81 -10.17
N VAL A 166 14.02 12.67 -11.16
CA VAL A 166 14.48 12.49 -12.54
C VAL A 166 16.01 12.57 -12.62
N ASP A 167 16.61 13.56 -11.97
CA ASP A 167 18.04 13.85 -12.07
C ASP A 167 18.90 12.86 -11.26
N LYS A 168 18.55 12.61 -10.00
CA LYS A 168 19.33 11.76 -9.07
C LYS A 168 18.89 10.29 -9.05
N GLY A 169 17.70 9.99 -9.57
CA GLY A 169 17.07 8.68 -9.40
C GLY A 169 16.26 8.58 -8.10
N LEU A 170 15.37 7.59 -8.07
CA LEU A 170 14.38 7.42 -6.99
C LEU A 170 15.02 6.89 -5.70
N SER A 171 16.05 6.03 -5.79
CA SER A 171 16.70 5.46 -4.59
C SER A 171 17.39 6.51 -3.74
N ALA A 172 18.20 7.38 -4.36
CA ALA A 172 18.94 8.41 -3.64
C ALA A 172 17.98 9.37 -2.92
N TYR A 173 16.89 9.73 -3.59
CA TYR A 173 15.86 10.58 -3.00
C TYR A 173 15.11 9.86 -1.86
N TYR A 174 14.75 8.60 -2.04
CA TYR A 174 14.06 7.82 -1.01
C TYR A 174 14.95 7.59 0.23
N GLU A 175 16.23 7.28 0.07
CA GLU A 175 17.15 7.06 1.19
C GLU A 175 17.32 8.32 2.06
N GLU A 176 17.42 9.49 1.43
CA GLU A 176 17.61 10.79 2.11
C GLU A 176 16.29 11.40 2.66
N ALA A 177 15.13 10.87 2.27
CA ALA A 177 13.82 11.45 2.61
C ALA A 177 13.37 11.19 4.06
N SER A 178 12.68 12.18 4.64
CA SER A 178 11.98 12.02 5.93
C SER A 178 10.85 10.99 5.83
N ALA A 179 10.43 10.44 6.97
CA ALA A 179 9.33 9.47 7.00
C ALA A 179 8.03 10.04 6.40
N GLU A 180 7.71 11.31 6.69
CA GLU A 180 6.57 12.02 6.10
C GLU A 180 6.69 12.07 4.56
N THR A 181 7.86 12.48 4.06
CA THR A 181 8.11 12.55 2.61
C THR A 181 7.98 11.16 1.97
N LYS A 182 8.47 10.09 2.62
CA LYS A 182 8.33 8.71 2.14
C LYS A 182 6.87 8.26 2.05
N MET A 183 6.03 8.66 3.01
CA MET A 183 4.59 8.38 2.97
C MET A 183 3.92 9.08 1.79
N ASP A 184 4.24 10.36 1.60
CA ASP A 184 3.69 11.16 0.51
C ASP A 184 4.10 10.58 -0.85
N LEU A 185 5.30 10.01 -0.97
CA LEU A 185 5.79 9.43 -2.22
C LEU A 185 5.26 8.02 -2.52
N ALA A 186 4.73 7.29 -1.53
CA ALA A 186 4.31 5.90 -1.74
C ALA A 186 3.28 5.76 -2.88
N PRO A 187 2.20 6.57 -2.96
CA PRO A 187 1.27 6.52 -4.09
C PRO A 187 1.93 6.74 -5.45
N LEU A 188 2.89 7.67 -5.53
CA LEU A 188 3.61 7.92 -6.77
C LEU A 188 4.44 6.70 -7.20
N MET A 189 5.14 6.07 -6.26
CA MET A 189 5.94 4.88 -6.53
C MET A 189 5.08 3.71 -7.00
N GLU A 190 3.87 3.60 -6.48
CA GLU A 190 2.91 2.61 -6.93
C GLU A 190 2.43 2.85 -8.37
N GLU A 191 2.11 4.09 -8.73
CA GLU A 191 1.73 4.44 -10.11
C GLU A 191 2.88 4.18 -11.10
N MET A 192 4.12 4.51 -10.69
CA MET A 192 5.31 4.14 -11.45
C MET A 192 5.48 2.62 -11.58
N GLN A 193 5.18 1.84 -10.54
CA GLN A 193 5.23 0.37 -10.59
C GLN A 193 4.29 -0.18 -11.66
N GLN A 194 3.05 0.30 -11.71
CA GLN A 194 2.08 -0.13 -12.73
C GLN A 194 2.61 0.13 -14.14
N ARG A 195 3.22 1.30 -14.34
CA ARG A 195 3.80 1.71 -15.63
C ARG A 195 4.99 0.85 -16.03
N ILE A 196 5.90 0.59 -15.11
CA ILE A 196 7.08 -0.24 -15.35
C ILE A 196 6.67 -1.69 -15.65
N ASN A 197 5.69 -2.21 -14.93
CA ASN A 197 5.18 -3.56 -15.17
C ASN A 197 4.37 -3.64 -16.48
N GLY A 198 3.72 -2.56 -16.90
CA GLY A 198 2.98 -2.45 -18.16
C GLY A 198 3.84 -2.20 -19.41
N MET A 199 5.12 -1.83 -19.25
CA MET A 199 6.02 -1.66 -20.39
C MET A 199 6.45 -3.02 -20.96
N PRO A 200 6.38 -3.23 -22.30
CA PRO A 200 6.94 -4.42 -22.91
C PRO A 200 8.44 -4.50 -22.57
N ARG A 201 8.86 -5.57 -21.89
CA ARG A 201 10.28 -5.86 -21.70
C ARG A 201 10.89 -6.04 -23.09
N ARG A 202 11.58 -5.02 -23.60
CA ARG A 202 12.45 -5.19 -24.76
C ARG A 202 13.53 -6.20 -24.36
N ARG A 203 13.36 -7.44 -24.82
CA ARG A 203 14.42 -8.44 -24.83
C ARG A 203 15.36 -8.15 -25.98
#